data_AF-A0A964Q3U7-F1
#
_entry.id   AF-A0A964Q3U7-F1
#
_cell.length_a   1.000
_cell.length_b   1.000
_cell.length_c   1.000
_cell.angle_alpha   90.00
_cell.angle_beta   90.00
_cell.angle_gamma   90.00
#
_symmetry.space_group_name_H-M   'P 1'
#
loop_
_entity.id
_entity.type
_entity.pdbx_description
1 polymer ?
#
loop_
_entity_poly.entity_id
_entity_poly.type
_entity_poly.pdbx_seq_one_letter_code
_entity_poly.pdbx_strand_id
1 'polypeptide(L)'
;MAGLASKFKGKAEFLFVYCREAHPEGDKRFNTKTKGGKAIGQAASMEERLAIAKAFCEDLKAERTILVDEFNQKSVQRAYGGLPNPTVVVDVDGKIAMKMAWTNGQAVESYLKEFLKGGGKVDRALAEKVPQGRPMIPNNR
;
A
#
# COMPACT_ATOMS: atom_id res chain seq x y z
N MET A 1 0.32 4.53 -7.73
CA MET A 1 -1.03 4.19 -7.20
C MET A 1 -2.05 5.32 -7.39
N ALA A 2 -1.75 6.60 -7.12
CA ALA A 2 -2.73 7.69 -7.29
C ALA A 2 -3.36 7.75 -8.71
N GLY A 3 -2.54 7.73 -9.76
CA GLY A 3 -3.05 7.68 -11.14
C GLY A 3 -3.83 6.41 -11.50
N LEU A 4 -3.62 5.30 -10.77
CA LEU A 4 -4.39 4.07 -10.99
C LEU A 4 -5.82 4.21 -10.45
N ALA A 5 -5.98 4.78 -9.25
CA ALA A 5 -7.30 4.95 -8.64
C ALA A 5 -8.25 5.72 -9.56
N SER A 6 -7.78 6.82 -10.15
CA SER A 6 -8.58 7.59 -11.11
C SER A 6 -8.87 6.81 -12.40
N LYS A 7 -7.92 6.02 -12.90
CA LYS A 7 -8.05 5.22 -14.13
C LYS A 7 -9.08 4.09 -14.02
N PHE A 8 -9.24 3.53 -12.83
CA PHE A 8 -10.14 2.41 -12.56
C PHE A 8 -11.38 2.82 -11.76
N LYS A 9 -11.65 4.13 -11.64
CA LYS A 9 -12.84 4.66 -10.98
C LYS A 9 -14.11 4.02 -11.54
N GLY A 10 -14.98 3.55 -10.64
CA GLY A 10 -16.22 2.84 -11.00
C GLY A 10 -16.04 1.38 -11.44
N LYS A 11 -14.80 0.87 -11.47
CA LYS A 11 -14.50 -0.54 -11.76
C LYS A 11 -13.83 -1.26 -10.60
N ALA A 12 -13.04 -0.54 -9.80
CA ALA A 12 -12.41 -1.05 -8.59
C ALA A 12 -12.27 0.06 -7.56
N GLU A 13 -12.40 -0.29 -6.28
CA GLU A 13 -12.16 0.60 -5.16
C GLU A 13 -10.71 0.52 -4.68
N PHE A 14 -10.12 1.67 -4.39
CA PHE A 14 -8.73 1.77 -3.94
C PHE A 14 -8.70 2.33 -2.53
N LEU A 15 -8.30 1.48 -1.59
CA LEU A 15 -8.09 1.84 -0.20
C LEU A 15 -6.59 1.91 0.10
N PHE A 16 -6.17 2.96 0.79
CA PHE A 16 -4.83 3.01 1.35
C PHE A 16 -4.93 2.91 2.87
N VAL A 17 -4.25 1.92 3.45
CA VAL A 17 -4.25 1.71 4.89
C VAL A 17 -2.95 2.27 5.47
N TYR A 18 -3.05 3.38 6.18
CA TYR A 18 -1.94 3.99 6.92
C TYR A 18 -1.66 3.16 8.16
N CYS A 19 -0.52 2.46 8.18
CA CYS A 19 -0.11 1.57 9.27
C CYS A 19 1.17 2.09 9.95
N ARG A 20 1.92 1.20 10.60
CA ARG A 20 3.16 1.57 11.29
C ARG A 20 4.22 2.14 10.33
N GLU A 21 4.97 3.12 10.82
CA GLU A 21 6.03 3.80 10.09
C GLU A 21 7.13 2.79 9.75
N ALA A 22 7.43 2.65 8.45
CA ALA A 22 8.47 1.72 7.99
C ALA A 22 9.88 2.14 8.45
N HIS A 23 10.08 3.44 8.65
CA HIS A 23 11.36 4.07 8.97
C HIS A 23 11.15 5.18 10.02
N PRO A 24 10.84 4.82 11.28
CA PRO A 24 10.56 5.82 12.30
C PRO A 24 11.82 6.62 12.66
N GLU A 25 11.64 7.86 13.11
CA GLU A 25 12.71 8.70 13.63
C GLU A 25 13.47 7.99 14.76
N GLY A 26 14.80 8.09 14.74
CA GLY A 26 15.67 7.44 15.71
C GLY A 26 16.00 5.97 15.41
N ASP A 27 15.42 5.36 14.37
CA ASP A 27 15.82 4.01 13.94
C ASP A 27 17.21 4.03 13.30
N LYS A 28 18.20 3.48 14.02
CA LYS A 28 19.61 3.43 13.59
C LYS A 28 19.83 2.65 12.30
N ARG A 29 18.87 1.82 11.86
CA ARG A 29 18.94 1.05 10.62
C ARG A 29 18.63 1.89 9.38
N PHE A 30 18.01 3.07 9.57
CA PHE A 30 17.59 3.93 8.48
C PHE A 30 18.09 5.36 8.71
N ASN A 31 18.88 5.88 7.78
CA ASN A 31 19.25 7.29 7.81
C ASN A 31 18.06 8.15 7.35
N THR A 32 17.20 8.52 8.31
CA THR A 32 16.00 9.34 8.05
C THR A 32 16.36 10.79 7.70
N LYS A 33 17.57 11.25 8.05
CA LYS A 33 18.03 12.63 7.78
C LYS A 33 18.34 12.90 6.30
N THR A 34 18.60 11.85 5.50
CA THR A 34 19.07 11.99 4.11
C THR A 34 17.97 11.89 3.04
N LYS A 35 16.69 11.73 3.40
CA LYS A 35 15.62 11.45 2.41
C LYS A 35 14.66 12.60 2.12
N GLY A 36 14.93 13.83 2.57
CA GLY A 36 14.15 15.02 2.20
C GLY A 36 12.69 15.02 2.69
N GLY A 37 12.31 14.06 3.54
CA GLY A 37 10.99 14.01 4.19
C GLY A 37 11.08 14.41 5.67
N LYS A 38 9.95 14.83 6.24
CA LYS A 38 9.82 15.10 7.67
C LYS A 38 10.15 13.82 8.46
N ALA A 39 10.96 13.94 9.50
CA ALA A 39 11.18 12.84 10.43
C ALA A 39 9.87 12.60 11.22
N ILE A 40 9.42 11.34 11.25
CA ILE A 40 8.16 10.94 11.89
C ILE A 40 8.48 9.81 12.85
N GLY A 41 8.12 9.96 14.12
CA GLY A 41 8.28 8.91 15.14
C GLY A 41 7.32 7.74 14.93
N GLN A 42 7.60 6.61 15.59
CA GLN A 42 6.68 5.48 15.62
C GLN A 42 5.46 5.86 16.48
N ALA A 43 4.26 5.84 15.90
CA ALA A 43 3.04 6.14 16.67
C ALA A 43 2.82 5.09 17.78
N ALA A 44 2.55 5.53 19.01
CA ALA A 44 2.30 4.68 20.17
C ALA A 44 0.82 4.61 20.57
N SER A 45 -0.02 5.49 20.03
CA SER A 45 -1.47 5.53 20.27
C SER A 45 -2.27 5.73 18.98
N MET A 46 -3.59 5.48 19.03
CA MET A 46 -4.50 5.74 17.91
C MET A 46 -4.62 7.24 17.62
N GLU A 47 -4.60 8.09 18.65
CA GLU A 47 -4.63 9.54 18.50
C GLU A 47 -3.39 10.06 17.75
N GLU A 48 -2.19 9.59 18.15
CA GLU A 48 -0.95 9.91 17.45
C GLU A 48 -0.96 9.41 16.01
N ARG A 49 -1.38 8.16 15.78
CA ARG A 49 -1.44 7.61 14.42
C ARG A 49 -2.42 8.39 13.54
N LEU A 50 -3.56 8.82 14.08
CA LEU A 50 -4.52 9.66 13.37
C LEU A 50 -3.92 11.03 13.03
N ALA A 51 -3.19 11.65 13.97
CA ALA A 51 -2.52 12.93 13.73
C ALA A 51 -1.45 12.82 12.63
N ILE A 52 -0.63 11.77 12.68
CA ILE A 52 0.39 11.50 11.66
C ILE A 52 -0.26 11.18 10.30
N ALA A 53 -1.30 10.34 10.27
CA ALA A 53 -2.01 10.00 9.04
C ALA A 53 -2.66 11.24 8.40
N LYS A 54 -3.20 12.17 9.19
CA LYS A 54 -3.73 13.45 8.71
C LYS A 54 -2.63 14.31 8.07
N ALA A 55 -1.50 14.47 8.74
CA ALA A 55 -0.35 15.19 8.17
C ALA A 55 0.12 14.54 6.85
N PHE A 56 0.16 13.20 6.79
CA PHE A 56 0.47 12.47 5.56
C PHE A 56 -0.54 12.75 4.43
N CYS A 57 -1.84 12.82 4.73
CA CYS A 57 -2.87 13.17 3.76
C CYS A 57 -2.66 14.58 3.19
N GLU A 58 -2.34 15.54 4.06
CA GLU A 58 -2.09 16.94 3.70
C GLU A 58 -0.83 17.06 2.82
N ASP A 59 0.27 16.46 3.25
CA ASP A 59 1.56 16.49 2.55
C ASP A 59 1.46 15.88 1.14
N LEU A 60 0.72 14.78 0.99
CA LEU A 60 0.54 14.09 -0.29
C LEU A 60 -0.62 14.62 -1.14
N LYS A 61 -1.39 15.59 -0.64
CA LYS A 61 -2.65 16.05 -1.25
C LYS A 61 -3.52 14.84 -1.65
N ALA A 62 -3.73 13.94 -0.71
CA ALA A 62 -4.31 12.65 -0.99
C ALA A 62 -5.77 12.78 -1.48
N GLU A 63 -6.02 12.39 -2.73
CA GLU A 63 -7.36 12.40 -3.34
C GLU A 63 -8.15 11.09 -3.12
N ARG A 64 -7.53 10.11 -2.46
CA ARG A 64 -8.11 8.77 -2.23
C ARG A 64 -8.44 8.56 -0.76
N THR A 65 -9.39 7.67 -0.50
CA THR A 65 -9.72 7.23 0.86
C THR A 65 -8.49 6.61 1.54
N ILE A 66 -8.10 7.21 2.65
CA ILE A 66 -7.06 6.70 3.55
C ILE A 66 -7.74 6.20 4.82
N LEU A 67 -7.57 4.92 5.11
CA LEU A 67 -7.97 4.29 6.36
C LEU A 67 -6.77 4.25 7.30
N VAL A 68 -7.02 4.32 8.60
CA VAL A 68 -5.96 4.21 9.61
C VAL A 68 -5.99 2.82 10.22
N ASP A 69 -4.85 2.13 10.19
CA ASP A 69 -4.72 0.77 10.71
C ASP A 69 -4.85 0.75 12.23
N GLU A 70 -5.33 -0.37 12.73
CA GLU A 70 -5.36 -0.68 14.16
C GLU A 70 -4.00 -1.20 14.66
N PHE A 71 -3.88 -1.37 15.97
CA PHE A 71 -2.68 -1.92 16.60
C PHE A 71 -2.77 -3.44 16.84
N ASN A 72 -1.61 -4.06 17.01
CA ASN A 72 -1.45 -5.44 17.49
C ASN A 72 -2.23 -6.47 16.64
N GLN A 73 -3.02 -7.33 17.29
CA GLN A 73 -3.76 -8.42 16.64
C GLN A 73 -4.87 -7.90 15.70
N LYS A 74 -5.32 -6.66 15.90
CA LYS A 74 -6.35 -6.02 15.05
C LYS A 74 -5.75 -5.34 13.81
N SER A 75 -4.42 -5.25 13.69
CA SER A 75 -3.76 -4.63 12.54
C SER A 75 -4.05 -5.40 11.26
N VAL A 76 -4.61 -4.68 10.28
CA VAL A 76 -4.78 -5.09 8.90
C VAL A 76 -3.41 -5.37 8.28
N GLN A 77 -2.41 -4.52 8.49
CA GLN A 77 -1.06 -4.78 7.96
C GLN A 77 -0.56 -6.16 8.40
N ARG A 78 -0.73 -6.49 9.68
CA ARG A 78 -0.32 -7.79 10.23
C ARG A 78 -1.14 -8.94 9.65
N ALA A 79 -2.47 -8.78 9.55
CA ALA A 79 -3.36 -9.78 8.95
C ALA A 79 -2.97 -10.10 7.50
N TYR A 80 -2.47 -9.11 6.76
CA TYR A 80 -2.04 -9.26 5.36
C TYR A 80 -0.52 -9.50 5.21
N GLY A 81 0.21 -9.87 6.28
CA GLY A 81 1.59 -10.38 6.21
C GLY A 81 2.69 -9.45 6.72
N GLY A 82 2.35 -8.26 7.25
CA GLY A 82 3.25 -7.44 8.06
C GLY A 82 4.34 -6.67 7.33
N LEU A 83 4.33 -6.69 5.99
CA LEU A 83 5.28 -5.94 5.17
C LEU A 83 4.92 -4.44 5.12
N PRO A 84 5.89 -3.55 4.87
CA PRO A 84 5.68 -2.10 4.97
C PRO A 84 4.94 -1.48 3.78
N ASN A 85 4.99 -2.09 2.60
CA ASN A 85 4.31 -1.57 1.39
C ASN A 85 3.77 -2.70 0.50
N PRO A 86 2.91 -3.60 1.02
CA PRO A 86 2.27 -4.61 0.20
C PRO A 86 1.11 -4.01 -0.60
N THR A 87 0.74 -4.69 -1.69
CA THR A 87 -0.55 -4.51 -2.36
C THR A 87 -1.33 -5.81 -2.28
N VAL A 88 -2.62 -5.72 -2.00
CA VAL A 88 -3.56 -6.84 -2.04
C VAL A 88 -4.72 -6.43 -2.92
N VAL A 89 -5.14 -7.32 -3.82
CA VAL A 89 -6.39 -7.19 -4.57
C VAL A 89 -7.34 -8.25 -4.05
N VAL A 90 -8.52 -7.78 -3.67
CA VAL A 90 -9.65 -8.61 -3.23
C VAL A 90 -10.66 -8.65 -4.36
N ASP A 91 -11.18 -9.82 -4.66
CA ASP A 91 -12.17 -10.05 -5.70
C ASP A 91 -13.59 -9.70 -5.24
N VAL A 92 -14.54 -9.74 -6.17
CA VAL A 92 -15.95 -9.41 -5.89
C VAL A 92 -16.63 -10.35 -4.89
N ASP A 93 -16.07 -11.52 -4.64
CA ASP A 93 -16.55 -12.53 -3.69
C ASP A 93 -15.80 -12.45 -2.34
N GLY A 94 -14.94 -11.44 -2.13
CA GLY A 94 -14.17 -11.23 -0.90
C GLY A 94 -12.91 -12.09 -0.76
N LYS A 95 -12.44 -12.72 -1.85
CA LYS A 95 -11.24 -13.57 -1.86
C LYS A 95 -10.00 -12.78 -2.28
N ILE A 96 -8.83 -13.14 -1.76
CA ILE A 96 -7.58 -12.56 -2.21
C ILE A 96 -7.27 -13.07 -3.63
N ALA A 97 -7.39 -12.20 -4.62
CA ALA A 97 -7.09 -12.49 -6.02
C ALA A 97 -5.59 -12.37 -6.32
N MET A 98 -4.92 -11.42 -5.66
CA MET A 98 -3.49 -11.18 -5.84
C MET A 98 -2.91 -10.53 -4.60
N LYS A 99 -1.68 -10.94 -4.27
CA LYS A 99 -0.89 -10.36 -3.20
C LYS A 99 0.50 -10.06 -3.74
N MET A 100 1.01 -8.89 -3.40
CA MET A 100 2.33 -8.42 -3.79
C MET A 100 3.05 -7.89 -2.56
N ALA A 101 4.24 -8.43 -2.28
CA ALA A 101 5.04 -8.06 -1.12
C ALA A 101 5.52 -6.60 -1.14
N TRP A 102 5.75 -6.06 -2.34
CA TRP A 102 6.21 -4.69 -2.59
C TRP A 102 5.47 -4.10 -3.77
N THR A 103 4.70 -3.04 -3.53
CA THR A 103 3.87 -2.40 -4.55
C THR A 103 4.68 -1.97 -5.78
N ASN A 104 4.30 -2.51 -6.94
CA ASN A 104 4.72 -2.05 -8.26
C ASN A 104 3.49 -1.58 -9.04
N GLY A 105 3.37 -0.25 -9.24
CA GLY A 105 2.20 0.34 -9.87
C GLY A 105 1.91 -0.15 -11.29
N GLN A 106 2.95 -0.41 -12.10
CA GLN A 106 2.77 -0.90 -13.47
C GLN A 106 2.26 -2.35 -13.47
N ALA A 107 2.81 -3.19 -12.61
CA ALA A 107 2.37 -4.58 -12.47
C ALA A 107 0.91 -4.65 -11.96
N VAL A 108 0.55 -3.80 -11.00
CA VAL A 108 -0.84 -3.71 -10.50
C VAL A 108 -1.78 -3.25 -11.62
N GLU A 109 -1.39 -2.24 -12.41
CA GLU A 109 -2.22 -1.78 -13.52
C GLU A 109 -2.45 -2.88 -14.57
N SER A 110 -1.39 -3.56 -14.99
CA SER A 110 -1.48 -4.66 -15.95
C SER A 110 -2.34 -5.81 -15.42
N TYR A 111 -2.17 -6.17 -14.15
CA TYR A 111 -3.01 -7.18 -13.50
C TYR A 111 -4.48 -6.77 -13.50
N LEU A 112 -4.81 -5.56 -13.05
CA LEU A 112 -6.20 -5.09 -12.97
C LEU A 112 -6.91 -5.06 -14.32
N LYS A 113 -6.20 -4.73 -15.41
CA LYS A 113 -6.78 -4.76 -16.76
C LYS A 113 -7.25 -6.16 -17.16
N GLU A 114 -6.44 -7.18 -16.92
CA GLU A 114 -6.82 -8.56 -17.24
C GLU A 114 -7.83 -9.12 -16.24
N PHE A 115 -7.64 -8.83 -14.95
CA PHE A 115 -8.52 -9.27 -13.87
C PHE A 115 -9.97 -8.79 -14.06
N LEU A 116 -10.16 -7.53 -14.49
CA LEU A 116 -11.48 -6.97 -14.75
C LEU A 116 -12.14 -7.55 -16.02
N LYS A 117 -11.38 -8.01 -17.02
CA LYS A 117 -11.96 -8.76 -18.16
C LYS A 117 -12.54 -10.09 -17.70
N GLY A 118 -11.95 -10.71 -16.69
CA GLY A 118 -12.47 -11.91 -16.01
C GLY A 118 -13.61 -11.65 -15.02
N GLY A 119 -14.21 -10.44 -15.04
CA GLY A 119 -15.31 -10.07 -14.14
C GLY A 119 -14.87 -9.80 -12.70
N GLY A 120 -13.57 -9.57 -12.46
CA GLY A 120 -13.05 -9.29 -11.13
C GLY A 120 -13.14 -10.47 -10.16
N LYS A 121 -13.02 -11.70 -10.68
CA LYS A 121 -12.99 -12.95 -9.91
C LYS A 121 -11.59 -13.54 -9.90
N VAL A 122 -11.22 -14.21 -8.81
CA VAL A 122 -9.90 -14.86 -8.66
C VAL A 122 -9.55 -15.70 -9.90
N ASP A 123 -8.40 -15.38 -10.47
CA ASP A 123 -7.70 -16.19 -11.47
C ASP A 123 -6.27 -16.44 -10.97
N ARG A 124 -5.98 -17.69 -10.60
CA ARG A 124 -4.68 -18.07 -10.05
C ARG A 124 -3.57 -17.99 -11.10
N ALA A 125 -3.86 -18.37 -12.34
CA ALA A 125 -2.89 -18.32 -13.42
C ALA A 125 -2.52 -16.87 -13.77
N LEU A 126 -3.46 -15.93 -13.61
CA LEU A 126 -3.17 -14.51 -13.73
C LEU A 126 -2.32 -14.01 -12.56
N ALA A 127 -2.62 -14.43 -11.33
CA ALA A 127 -1.88 -14.01 -10.14
C ALA A 127 -0.40 -14.47 -10.15
N GLU A 128 -0.13 -15.69 -10.64
CA GLU A 128 1.22 -16.25 -10.74
C GLU A 128 2.13 -15.48 -11.70
N LYS A 129 1.56 -14.77 -12.69
CA LYS A 129 2.31 -13.92 -13.63
C LYS A 129 2.76 -12.60 -13.02
N VAL A 130 2.28 -12.25 -11.83
CA VAL A 130 2.60 -10.98 -11.18
C VAL A 130 4.02 -11.07 -10.60
N PRO A 131 4.94 -10.17 -11.00
CA PRO A 131 6.31 -10.22 -10.52
C PRO A 131 6.36 -10.06 -9.00
N GLN A 132 7.13 -10.93 -8.36
CA GLN A 132 7.36 -10.92 -6.92
C GLN A 132 8.72 -10.30 -6.60
N GLY A 133 8.77 -9.45 -5.59
CA GLY A 133 10.01 -8.81 -5.12
C GLY A 133 9.99 -7.29 -5.15
N ARG A 134 11.01 -6.69 -4.54
CA ARG A 134 11.16 -5.23 -4.50
C ARG A 134 11.46 -4.72 -5.92
N PRO A 135 10.71 -3.75 -6.47
CA PRO A 135 11.06 -3.16 -7.76
C PRO A 135 12.46 -2.55 -7.69
N MET A 136 13.32 -2.84 -8.68
CA MET A 136 14.57 -2.10 -8.84
C MET A 136 14.23 -0.66 -9.21
N ILE A 137 14.58 0.29 -8.34
CA ILE A 137 14.57 1.70 -8.68
C ILE A 137 15.89 1.96 -9.41
N PRO A 138 15.88 2.38 -10.70
CA PRO A 138 17.11 2.76 -11.38
C PRO A 138 17.80 3.86 -10.58
N ASN A 139 19.10 3.68 -10.34
CA ASN A 139 19.91 4.69 -9.67
C ASN A 139 20.16 5.83 -10.67
N ASN A 140 19.22 6.77 -10.78
CA ASN A 140 19.52 8.06 -11.43
C ASN A 140 20.45 8.82 -10.49
N ARG A 141 21.76 8.64 -10.71
CA ARG A 141 22.79 9.57 -10.27
C ARG A 141 22.72 10.84 -11.09
#